data_AF-W9G858-F1
#
_entry.id   AF-W9G858-F1
#
_cell.length_a   1.000
_cell.length_b   1.000
_cell.length_c   1.000
_cell.angle_alpha   90.00
_cell.angle_beta   90.00
_cell.angle_gamma   90.00
#
_symmetry.space_group_name_H-M   'P 1'
#
loop_
_entity.id
_entity.type
_entity.pdbx_description
1 polymer ?
#
loop_
_entity_poly.entity_id
_entity_poly.type
_entity_poly.pdbx_seq_one_letter_code
_entity_poly.pdbx_strand_id
1 'polypeptide(L)'
;MGDFRMPSLGADMERGQLIEWLVKVGDPVHRGDIVAVVETPKSTVEVECFETGTVAELVVEEGQTVPVGAVLAHIGEPVQGRAAPVREVPVAATPAPVVATPAPVTVTPAPVAKVAPEPARAKVAPPTPARRLSPVLRHLAHELGVDPTTLRGTGPDGTLTRHDLEEAAAAHAHTHRARVSPLARRLAAEAGVDLARVVGTG
;
A
#
# COMPACT_ATOMS: atom_id res chain seq x y z
N MET A 1 13.49 2.46 30.43
CA MET A 1 12.73 2.78 29.21
C MET A 1 13.57 3.78 28.45
N GLY A 2 14.04 3.39 27.28
CA GLY A 2 14.73 4.25 26.33
C GLY A 2 13.72 4.98 25.47
N ASP A 3 13.92 6.28 25.30
CA ASP A 3 13.11 7.07 24.37
C ASP A 3 13.80 7.03 23.00
N PHE A 4 13.22 6.34 22.03
CA PHE A 4 13.67 6.44 20.65
C PHE A 4 13.19 7.77 20.09
N ARG A 5 14.10 8.72 20.01
CA ARG A 5 13.83 10.06 19.49
C ARG A 5 14.33 10.20 18.07
N MET A 6 13.65 11.06 17.32
CA MET A 6 14.06 11.44 15.97
C MET A 6 15.50 11.98 15.99
N PRO A 7 16.48 11.27 15.39
CA PRO A 7 17.83 11.77 15.34
C PRO A 7 17.94 12.92 14.33
N SER A 8 18.97 13.74 14.48
CA SER A 8 19.29 14.75 13.48
C SER A 8 19.96 14.06 12.30
N LEU A 9 19.22 13.90 11.19
CA LEU A 9 19.72 13.27 9.96
C LEU A 9 20.38 14.29 9.01
N GLY A 10 20.50 15.56 9.43
CA GLY A 10 21.16 16.62 8.66
C GLY A 10 21.34 17.91 9.47
N ALA A 11 22.40 18.67 9.16
CA ALA A 11 22.80 19.87 9.91
C ALA A 11 21.74 21.00 9.94
N ASP A 12 20.84 21.05 8.96
CA ASP A 12 19.75 22.03 8.85
C ASP A 12 18.35 21.39 8.98
N MET A 13 18.25 20.18 9.52
CA MET A 13 16.98 19.46 9.59
C MET A 13 16.20 19.85 10.84
N GLU A 14 15.03 20.46 10.66
CA GLU A 14 14.10 20.78 11.76
C GLU A 14 13.02 19.71 11.97
N ARG A 15 12.59 19.05 10.89
CA ARG A 15 11.50 18.06 10.86
C ARG A 15 11.75 17.02 9.78
N GLY A 16 11.27 15.80 10.02
CA GLY A 16 11.24 14.71 9.05
C GLY A 16 9.90 13.99 9.10
N GLN A 17 9.48 13.48 7.95
CA GLN A 17 8.28 12.67 7.83
C GLN A 17 8.65 11.21 7.94
N LEU A 18 8.03 10.49 8.87
CA LEU A 18 8.16 9.05 8.92
C LEU A 18 7.42 8.47 7.70
N ILE A 19 8.09 7.65 6.91
CA ILE A 19 7.50 7.01 5.72
C ILE A 19 7.01 5.61 6.05
N GLU A 20 7.86 4.82 6.71
CA GLU A 20 7.58 3.43 6.98
C GLU A 20 8.30 2.98 8.25
N TRP A 21 7.64 2.13 9.03
CA TRP A 21 8.26 1.38 10.12
C TRP A 21 8.73 0.01 9.62
N LEU A 22 10.04 -0.25 9.77
CA LEU A 22 10.63 -1.56 9.48
C LEU A 22 10.47 -2.55 10.64
N VAL A 23 10.10 -2.03 11.83
CA VAL A 23 9.91 -2.79 13.06
C VAL A 23 8.49 -2.62 13.61
N LYS A 24 8.06 -3.57 14.46
CA LYS A 24 6.72 -3.58 15.04
C LYS A 24 6.79 -3.57 16.56
N VAL A 25 5.68 -3.22 17.21
CA VAL A 25 5.55 -3.35 18.67
C VAL A 25 5.79 -4.80 19.08
N GLY A 26 6.70 -5.01 20.02
CA GLY A 26 7.13 -6.31 20.51
C GLY A 26 8.36 -6.89 19.80
N ASP A 27 8.88 -6.23 18.76
CA ASP A 27 10.05 -6.72 18.03
C ASP A 27 11.37 -6.34 18.73
N PRO A 28 12.38 -7.23 18.78
CA PRO A 28 13.68 -6.94 19.35
C PRO A 28 14.54 -6.11 18.38
N VAL A 29 15.01 -4.95 18.85
CA VAL A 29 15.86 -4.02 18.08
C VAL A 29 17.23 -3.87 18.75
N HIS A 30 18.27 -3.73 17.93
CA HIS A 30 19.65 -3.59 18.37
C HIS A 30 20.25 -2.26 17.92
N ARG A 31 21.35 -1.88 18.56
CA ARG A 31 22.10 -0.70 18.13
C ARG A 31 22.66 -0.93 16.71
N GLY A 32 22.36 -0.01 15.80
CA GLY A 32 22.73 -0.07 14.38
C GLY A 32 21.70 -0.78 13.49
N ASP A 33 20.59 -1.24 14.06
CA ASP A 33 19.51 -1.86 13.29
C ASP A 33 18.60 -0.80 12.69
N ILE A 34 18.14 -1.00 11.46
CA ILE A 34 17.30 -0.02 10.77
C ILE A 34 15.85 -0.20 11.20
N VAL A 35 15.31 0.78 11.90
CA VAL A 35 13.96 0.71 12.49
C VAL A 35 12.90 1.44 11.67
N ALA A 36 13.29 2.49 10.96
CA ALA A 36 12.36 3.35 10.25
C ALA A 36 12.98 4.00 9.02
N VAL A 37 12.14 4.33 8.05
CA VAL A 37 12.52 5.15 6.90
C VAL A 37 11.91 6.53 7.06
N VAL A 38 12.74 7.57 7.03
CA VAL A 38 12.31 8.96 7.18
C VAL A 38 12.60 9.74 5.91
N GLU A 39 11.60 10.49 5.43
CA GLU A 39 11.78 11.48 4.38
C GLU A 39 12.08 12.85 4.98
N THR A 40 13.17 13.43 4.51
CA THR A 40 13.52 14.82 4.78
C THR A 40 13.37 15.63 3.49
N PRO A 41 13.31 16.98 3.55
CA PRO A 41 13.19 17.83 2.37
C PRO A 41 14.31 17.65 1.33
N LYS A 42 15.44 17.06 1.73
CA LYS A 42 16.61 16.85 0.86
C LYS A 42 16.74 15.40 0.40
N SER A 43 16.37 14.43 1.23
CA SER A 43 16.55 13.00 0.95
C SER A 43 15.73 12.10 1.86
N THR A 44 15.43 10.90 1.39
CA THR A 44 14.99 9.78 2.23
C THR A 44 16.20 9.16 2.91
N VAL A 45 16.14 9.02 4.23
CA VAL A 45 17.23 8.50 5.07
C VAL A 45 16.67 7.40 5.97
N GLU A 46 17.41 6.30 6.02
CA GLU A 46 17.15 5.17 6.91
C GLU A 46 17.62 5.52 8.32
N VAL A 47 16.73 5.34 9.30
CA VAL A 47 17.00 5.65 10.70
C VAL A 47 17.38 4.37 11.42
N GLU A 48 18.63 4.32 11.88
CA GLU A 48 19.12 3.26 12.75
C GLU A 48 18.74 3.51 14.22
N CYS A 49 18.51 2.42 14.95
CA CYS A 49 18.30 2.46 16.38
C CYS A 49 19.65 2.63 17.09
N PHE A 50 19.72 3.57 18.03
CA PHE A 50 20.90 3.74 18.88
C PHE A 50 20.82 2.96 20.19
N GLU A 51 19.63 2.48 20.52
CA GLU A 51 19.35 1.71 21.74
C GLU A 51 19.19 0.22 21.43
N THR A 52 19.29 -0.62 22.45
CA THR A 52 19.04 -2.06 22.33
C THR A 52 17.92 -2.43 23.29
N GLY A 53 16.88 -3.09 22.79
CA GLY A 53 15.70 -3.44 23.58
C GLY A 53 14.57 -3.96 22.71
N THR A 54 13.36 -3.96 23.24
CA THR A 54 12.14 -4.34 22.50
C THR A 54 11.31 -3.09 22.24
N VAL A 55 10.69 -2.99 21.07
CA VAL A 55 9.76 -1.89 20.77
C VAL A 55 8.54 -2.04 21.69
N ALA A 56 8.39 -1.16 22.67
CA ALA A 56 7.27 -1.21 23.62
C ALA A 56 6.02 -0.54 23.05
N GLU A 57 6.20 0.59 22.35
CA GLU A 57 5.11 1.38 21.78
C GLU A 57 5.63 2.28 20.66
N LEU A 58 4.85 2.43 19.59
CA LEU A 58 5.09 3.37 18.50
C LEU A 58 4.13 4.55 18.70
N VAL A 59 4.66 5.73 19.05
CA VAL A 59 3.86 6.93 19.34
C VAL A 59 3.46 7.65 18.04
N VAL A 60 4.24 7.42 16.98
CA VAL A 60 4.15 8.11 15.69
C VAL A 60 3.77 7.12 14.62
N GLU A 61 2.78 7.47 13.80
CA GLU A 61 2.29 6.65 12.69
C GLU A 61 3.04 6.94 11.38
N GLU A 62 3.01 5.97 10.46
CA GLU A 62 3.53 6.13 9.12
C GLU A 62 2.85 7.30 8.39
N GLY A 63 3.64 8.12 7.71
CA GLY A 63 3.20 9.36 7.07
C GLY A 63 3.15 10.58 7.99
N GLN A 64 3.42 10.45 9.28
CA GLN A 64 3.40 11.59 10.21
C GLN A 64 4.70 12.40 10.16
N THR A 65 4.58 13.73 10.18
CA THR A 65 5.74 14.64 10.27
C THR A 65 6.08 14.92 11.73
N VAL A 66 7.33 14.68 12.11
CA VAL A 66 7.85 14.90 13.47
C VAL A 66 9.07 15.82 13.47
N PRO A 67 9.22 16.69 14.50
CA PRO A 67 10.42 17.50 14.65
C PRO A 67 11.61 16.68 15.17
N VAL A 68 12.83 17.16 14.91
CA VAL A 68 14.05 16.53 15.46
C VAL A 68 14.00 16.55 16.99
N GLY A 69 14.38 15.42 17.61
CA GLY A 69 14.33 15.23 19.05
C GLY A 69 12.95 14.85 19.62
N ALA A 70 11.89 14.80 18.79
CA ALA A 70 10.61 14.25 19.21
C ALA A 70 10.70 12.75 19.47
N VAL A 71 9.92 12.27 20.44
CA VAL A 71 9.82 10.84 20.74
C VAL A 71 9.01 10.16 19.64
N LEU A 72 9.63 9.19 18.98
CA LEU A 72 9.03 8.36 17.92
C LEU A 72 8.44 7.07 18.49
N ALA A 73 9.23 6.40 19.34
CA ALA A 73 8.87 5.13 19.95
C ALA A 73 9.48 5.01 21.35
N HIS A 74 8.90 4.14 22.17
CA HIS A 74 9.47 3.75 23.46
C HIS A 74 10.13 2.38 23.31
N ILE A 75 11.41 2.27 23.66
CA ILE A 75 12.19 1.03 23.59
C ILE A 75 12.50 0.55 25.01
N GLY A 76 12.16 -0.70 25.33
CA GLY A 76 12.41 -1.28 26.64
C GLY A 76 11.69 -2.60 26.85
N GLU A 77 11.96 -3.25 27.97
CA GLU A 77 11.17 -4.44 28.36
C GLU A 77 9.69 -4.06 28.45
N PRO A 78 8.79 -4.87 27.85
CA PRO A 78 7.37 -4.58 27.91
C PRO A 78 6.93 -4.61 29.37
N VAL A 79 6.59 -3.45 29.94
CA VAL A 79 5.76 -3.39 31.13
C VAL A 79 4.38 -3.90 30.71
N GLN A 80 4.20 -5.21 30.76
CA GLN A 80 2.88 -5.80 30.97
C GLN A 80 2.40 -5.31 32.33
N GLY A 81 1.59 -4.25 32.33
CA GLY A 81 0.98 -3.79 33.58
C GLY A 81 0.70 -2.30 33.66
N ARG A 82 -0.01 -1.72 32.69
CA ARG A 82 -0.97 -0.67 33.03
C ARG A 82 -2.14 -0.65 32.07
N ALA A 83 -3.20 -1.33 32.50
CA ALA A 83 -4.56 -1.04 32.06
C ALA A 83 -4.81 0.48 32.10
N ALA A 84 -5.52 0.95 31.08
CA ALA A 84 -5.96 2.33 30.87
C ALA A 84 -6.49 3.01 32.15
N PRO A 85 -6.54 4.34 32.12
CA PRO A 85 -7.87 4.92 32.17
C PRO A 85 -8.12 5.83 30.98
N VAL A 86 -9.24 5.54 30.34
CA VAL A 86 -10.10 6.51 29.67
C VAL A 86 -10.10 7.81 30.49
N ARG A 87 -9.57 8.88 29.91
CA ARG A 87 -9.89 10.24 30.34
C ARG A 87 -10.79 10.85 29.30
N GLU A 88 -12.06 10.55 29.49
CA GLU A 88 -13.19 11.35 29.05
C GLU A 88 -12.97 12.79 29.54
N VAL A 89 -12.90 13.74 28.61
CA VAL A 89 -13.42 15.08 28.85
C VAL A 89 -14.18 15.50 27.59
N PRO A 90 -15.41 16.02 27.73
CA PRO A 90 -16.43 15.97 26.70
C PRO A 90 -16.62 17.32 25.99
N VAL A 91 -17.68 17.36 25.18
CA VAL A 91 -18.33 18.52 24.54
C VAL A 91 -17.84 18.74 23.10
N ALA A 92 -18.42 18.01 22.13
CA ALA A 92 -19.70 18.33 21.49
C ALA A 92 -19.65 19.62 20.67
N ALA A 93 -19.70 19.49 19.35
CA ALA A 93 -20.85 19.94 18.53
C ALA A 93 -20.41 20.07 17.07
N THR A 94 -20.87 19.14 16.25
CA THR A 94 -21.30 19.48 14.88
C THR A 94 -22.33 20.63 14.99
N PRO A 95 -22.18 21.69 14.20
CA PRO A 95 -23.08 21.81 13.05
C PRO A 95 -22.37 22.34 11.78
N ALA A 96 -22.56 21.62 10.68
CA ALA A 96 -22.94 22.29 9.42
C ALA A 96 -24.38 22.80 9.58
N PRO A 97 -24.91 23.79 8.82
CA PRO A 97 -24.50 24.37 7.53
C PRO A 97 -24.38 25.92 7.63
N VAL A 98 -24.02 26.77 6.65
CA VAL A 98 -24.72 27.13 5.41
C VAL A 98 -23.87 28.16 4.62
N VAL A 99 -23.83 27.97 3.29
CA VAL A 99 -24.07 28.97 2.23
C VAL A 99 -23.48 30.38 2.38
N ALA A 100 -22.54 30.75 1.48
CA ALA A 100 -22.66 31.94 0.64
C ALA A 100 -21.55 31.99 -0.43
N THR A 101 -21.94 31.68 -1.66
CA THR A 101 -21.36 32.16 -2.92
C THR A 101 -21.40 33.71 -2.95
N PRO A 102 -20.47 34.37 -3.65
CA PRO A 102 -20.87 34.99 -4.92
C PRO A 102 -19.88 34.72 -6.07
N ALA A 103 -20.41 34.17 -7.16
CA ALA A 103 -19.95 34.39 -8.53
C ALA A 103 -20.46 35.79 -8.99
N PRO A 104 -19.99 36.42 -10.09
CA PRO A 104 -20.06 35.89 -11.46
C PRO A 104 -18.80 36.26 -12.30
N VAL A 105 -18.55 35.74 -13.51
CA VAL A 105 -19.28 36.00 -14.76
C VAL A 105 -18.83 35.06 -15.89
N THR A 106 -19.85 34.50 -16.58
CA THR A 106 -20.05 34.28 -18.04
C THR A 106 -18.95 33.57 -18.87
N VAL A 107 -19.25 32.71 -19.86
CA VAL A 107 -20.25 32.81 -20.94
C VAL A 107 -20.60 31.40 -21.48
N THR A 108 -21.89 31.21 -21.77
CA THR A 108 -22.53 30.14 -22.55
C THR A 108 -22.45 30.48 -24.05
N PRO A 109 -22.28 29.53 -24.98
CA PRO A 109 -23.45 28.98 -25.67
C PRO A 109 -23.44 27.47 -25.92
N ALA A 110 -24.64 26.89 -25.76
CA ALA A 110 -25.04 25.58 -26.24
C ALA A 110 -25.00 25.49 -27.78
N PRO A 111 -25.08 24.29 -28.39
CA PRO A 111 -26.43 23.81 -28.69
C PRO A 111 -26.66 22.29 -28.54
N VAL A 112 -27.95 22.01 -28.56
CA VAL A 112 -28.69 20.75 -28.48
C VAL A 112 -28.41 19.83 -29.68
N ALA A 113 -28.30 18.51 -29.47
CA ALA A 113 -28.91 17.51 -30.37
C ALA A 113 -28.88 16.10 -29.73
N LYS A 114 -30.08 15.60 -29.46
CA LYS A 114 -30.42 14.23 -29.06
C LYS A 114 -30.65 13.40 -30.32
N VAL A 115 -29.89 12.32 -30.54
CA VAL A 115 -30.28 11.17 -31.39
C VAL A 115 -29.65 9.89 -30.81
N ALA A 116 -30.50 8.90 -30.53
CA ALA A 116 -30.13 7.51 -30.26
C ALA A 116 -30.32 6.68 -31.56
N PRO A 117 -30.12 5.35 -31.54
CA PRO A 117 -28.87 4.58 -31.65
C PRO A 117 -28.79 3.78 -32.98
N GLU A 118 -27.61 3.33 -33.43
CA GLU A 118 -27.42 2.04 -34.15
C GLU A 118 -25.94 1.68 -34.37
N PRO A 119 -25.61 0.38 -34.51
CA PRO A 119 -24.28 -0.17 -34.30
C PRO A 119 -23.46 -0.22 -35.60
N ALA A 120 -22.25 0.30 -35.56
CA ALA A 120 -21.29 0.08 -36.64
C ALA A 120 -19.87 -0.04 -36.08
N ARG A 121 -19.40 -1.28 -36.08
CA ARG A 121 -18.04 -1.68 -36.51
C ARG A 121 -16.87 -0.93 -35.85
N ALA A 122 -16.31 -1.62 -34.84
CA ALA A 122 -14.89 -1.78 -34.55
C ALA A 122 -13.95 -0.82 -35.30
N LYS A 123 -13.75 0.36 -34.72
CA LYS A 123 -12.49 1.09 -34.88
C LYS A 123 -11.61 0.73 -33.69
N VAL A 124 -10.46 0.14 -33.99
CA VAL A 124 -9.33 0.01 -33.09
C VAL A 124 -9.10 1.37 -32.45
N ALA A 125 -9.41 1.47 -31.16
CA ALA A 125 -9.11 2.63 -30.36
C ALA A 125 -7.58 2.77 -30.29
N PRO A 126 -7.03 4.01 -30.33
CA PRO A 126 -5.62 4.24 -30.12
C PRO A 126 -5.17 3.64 -28.77
N PRO A 127 -3.90 3.25 -28.60
CA PRO A 127 -3.42 2.73 -27.33
C PRO A 127 -3.78 3.74 -26.24
N THR A 128 -4.54 3.27 -25.27
CA THR A 128 -4.93 4.02 -24.08
C THR A 128 -3.66 4.64 -23.48
N PRO A 129 -3.70 5.90 -23.02
CA PRO A 129 -2.54 6.53 -22.41
C PRO A 129 -2.03 5.57 -21.32
N ALA A 130 -0.74 5.25 -21.40
CA ALA A 130 -0.08 4.26 -20.55
C ALA A 130 -0.68 4.31 -19.15
N ARG A 131 -1.45 3.25 -18.81
CA ARG A 131 -2.12 3.12 -17.52
C ARG A 131 -1.08 3.49 -16.45
N ARG A 132 -1.41 4.45 -15.59
CA ARG A 132 -0.52 4.95 -14.55
C ARG A 132 -0.27 3.84 -13.54
N LEU A 133 0.68 2.96 -13.84
CA LEU A 133 1.11 1.86 -12.99
C LEU A 133 2.32 2.36 -12.18
N SER A 134 2.22 2.32 -10.85
CA SER A 134 3.33 2.68 -9.98
C SER A 134 4.50 1.70 -10.17
N PRO A 135 5.77 2.16 -10.02
CA PRO A 135 6.95 1.29 -10.19
C PRO A 135 6.92 0.04 -9.30
N VAL A 136 6.42 0.18 -8.07
CA VAL A 136 6.29 -0.92 -7.11
C VAL A 136 5.32 -1.99 -7.61
N LEU A 137 4.17 -1.60 -8.16
CA LEU A 137 3.20 -2.55 -8.72
C LEU A 137 3.70 -3.22 -10.00
N ARG A 138 4.52 -2.51 -10.79
CA ARG A 138 5.17 -3.11 -11.97
C ARG A 138 6.12 -4.24 -11.58
N HIS A 139 6.90 -4.03 -10.51
CA HIS A 139 7.80 -5.05 -9.99
C HIS A 139 7.02 -6.26 -9.47
N LEU A 140 5.97 -6.01 -8.67
CA LEU A 140 5.11 -7.08 -8.15
C LEU A 140 4.40 -7.88 -9.25
N ALA A 141 3.93 -7.22 -10.32
CA ALA A 141 3.32 -7.91 -11.47
C ALA A 141 4.31 -8.89 -12.14
N HIS A 142 5.55 -8.44 -12.28
CA HIS A 142 6.62 -9.23 -12.88
C HIS A 142 6.98 -10.45 -12.02
N GLU A 143 7.09 -10.30 -10.70
CA GLU A 143 7.34 -11.42 -9.80
C GLU A 143 6.23 -12.46 -9.80
N LEU A 144 4.96 -12.02 -9.90
CA LEU A 144 3.80 -12.89 -9.94
C LEU A 144 3.49 -13.46 -11.34
N GLY A 145 4.23 -13.03 -12.37
CA GLY A 145 4.00 -13.46 -13.76
C GLY A 145 2.66 -12.98 -14.34
N VAL A 146 2.12 -11.88 -13.82
CA VAL A 146 0.82 -11.32 -14.21
C VAL A 146 1.01 -10.12 -15.12
N ASP A 147 0.27 -10.06 -16.23
CA ASP A 147 0.33 -8.93 -17.16
C ASP A 147 -0.58 -7.77 -16.70
N PRO A 148 -0.02 -6.63 -16.25
CA PRO A 148 -0.80 -5.51 -15.72
C PRO A 148 -1.54 -4.71 -16.80
N THR A 149 -1.25 -4.91 -18.10
CA THR A 149 -1.93 -4.22 -19.20
C THR A 149 -3.31 -4.81 -19.48
N THR A 150 -3.49 -6.10 -19.16
CA THR A 150 -4.75 -6.83 -19.32
C THR A 150 -5.72 -6.62 -18.14
N LEU A 151 -5.22 -6.05 -17.04
CA LEU A 151 -5.98 -5.91 -15.81
C LEU A 151 -6.71 -4.55 -15.70
N ARG A 152 -7.86 -4.62 -15.03
CA ARG A 152 -8.66 -3.45 -14.69
C ARG A 152 -8.31 -3.04 -13.26
N GLY A 153 -7.76 -1.84 -13.11
CA GLY A 153 -7.49 -1.26 -11.80
C GLY A 153 -8.78 -0.78 -11.13
N THR A 154 -8.94 -1.13 -9.85
CA THR A 154 -10.09 -0.74 -9.02
C THR A 154 -9.77 0.48 -8.14
N GLY A 155 -8.53 0.98 -8.19
CA GLY A 155 -8.08 2.13 -7.43
C GLY A 155 -8.66 3.47 -7.90
N PRO A 156 -8.46 4.54 -7.11
CA PRO A 156 -8.81 5.90 -7.52
C PRO A 156 -8.12 6.23 -8.85
N ASP A 157 -8.86 6.89 -9.73
CA ASP A 157 -8.46 7.21 -11.11
C ASP A 157 -8.26 5.99 -12.05
N GLY A 158 -8.77 4.81 -11.67
CA GLY A 158 -8.63 3.58 -12.46
C GLY A 158 -7.21 3.00 -12.42
N THR A 159 -6.46 3.33 -11.36
CA THR A 159 -5.13 2.83 -11.05
C THR A 159 -5.21 1.38 -10.58
N LEU A 160 -4.24 0.55 -10.95
CA LEU A 160 -4.12 -0.81 -10.43
C LEU A 160 -3.72 -0.76 -8.96
N THR A 161 -4.34 -1.59 -8.12
CA THR A 161 -3.97 -1.75 -6.72
C THR A 161 -3.23 -3.06 -6.50
N ARG A 162 -2.58 -3.20 -5.33
CA ARG A 162 -1.95 -4.47 -4.94
C ARG A 162 -2.96 -5.62 -4.98
N HIS A 163 -4.17 -5.38 -4.47
CA HIS A 163 -5.23 -6.37 -4.43
C HIS A 163 -5.62 -6.87 -5.83
N ASP A 164 -5.74 -5.96 -6.81
CA ASP A 164 -6.07 -6.33 -8.19
C ASP A 164 -5.00 -7.27 -8.81
N LEU A 165 -3.71 -7.07 -8.47
CA LEU A 165 -2.63 -7.96 -8.92
C LEU A 165 -2.66 -9.32 -8.22
N GLU A 166 -2.92 -9.33 -6.91
CA GLU A 166 -3.01 -10.57 -6.12
C GLU A 166 -4.18 -11.44 -6.57
N GLU A 167 -5.35 -10.84 -6.80
CA GLU A 167 -6.51 -11.56 -7.34
C GLU A 167 -6.24 -12.09 -8.75
N ALA A 168 -5.58 -11.30 -9.60
CA ALA A 168 -5.19 -11.73 -10.93
C ALA A 168 -4.17 -12.88 -10.89
N ALA A 169 -3.20 -12.84 -9.97
CA ALA A 169 -2.24 -13.93 -9.76
C ALA A 169 -2.94 -15.20 -9.27
N ALA A 170 -3.88 -15.06 -8.32
CA ALA A 170 -4.68 -16.17 -7.85
C ALA A 170 -5.53 -16.78 -8.98
N ALA A 171 -6.17 -15.95 -9.80
CA ALA A 171 -6.94 -16.39 -10.95
C ALA A 171 -6.04 -17.09 -12.00
N HIS A 172 -4.85 -16.55 -12.27
CA HIS A 172 -3.88 -17.16 -13.17
C HIS A 172 -3.39 -18.52 -12.65
N ALA A 173 -3.12 -18.64 -11.35
CA ALA A 173 -2.79 -19.93 -10.73
C ALA A 173 -3.94 -20.94 -10.84
N HIS A 174 -5.20 -20.49 -10.78
CA HIS A 174 -6.37 -21.35 -10.94
C HIS A 174 -6.57 -21.82 -12.38
N THR A 175 -6.28 -21.00 -13.38
CA THR A 175 -6.39 -21.38 -14.79
C THR A 175 -5.23 -22.27 -15.24
N HIS A 176 -4.04 -22.08 -14.66
CA HIS A 176 -2.85 -22.86 -14.95
C HIS A 176 -2.74 -24.17 -14.15
N ARG A 177 -3.65 -24.40 -13.19
CA ARG A 177 -3.80 -25.72 -12.56
C ARG A 177 -4.27 -26.72 -13.62
N ALA A 178 -3.40 -27.67 -13.94
CA ALA A 178 -3.71 -28.75 -14.85
C ALA A 178 -5.04 -29.43 -14.44
N ARG A 179 -5.98 -29.53 -15.40
CA ARG A 179 -7.26 -30.23 -15.20
C ARG A 179 -6.99 -31.73 -15.15
N VAL A 180 -6.53 -32.21 -13.99
CA VAL A 180 -6.16 -33.62 -13.76
C VAL A 180 -7.28 -34.30 -12.98
N SER A 181 -7.73 -35.46 -13.46
CA SER A 181 -8.72 -36.28 -12.76
C SER A 181 -8.17 -36.78 -11.41
N PRO A 182 -9.02 -37.04 -10.39
CA PRO A 182 -8.56 -37.54 -9.10
C PRO A 182 -7.74 -38.84 -9.20
N LEU A 183 -8.10 -39.72 -10.15
CA LEU A 183 -7.38 -40.96 -10.44
C LEU A 183 -5.99 -40.70 -11.03
N ALA A 184 -5.88 -39.79 -12.01
CA ALA A 184 -4.60 -39.42 -12.60
C ALA A 184 -3.68 -38.73 -11.59
N ARG A 185 -4.24 -37.93 -10.66
CA ARG A 185 -3.47 -37.33 -9.57
C ARG A 185 -2.89 -38.37 -8.62
N ARG A 186 -3.67 -39.41 -8.30
CA ARG A 186 -3.22 -40.52 -7.47
C ARG A 186 -2.10 -41.32 -8.14
N LEU A 187 -2.27 -41.66 -9.41
CA LEU A 187 -1.26 -42.41 -10.19
C LEU A 187 0.05 -41.61 -10.34
N ALA A 188 -0.03 -40.30 -10.55
CA ALA A 188 1.16 -39.45 -10.62
C ALA A 188 1.90 -39.38 -9.28
N ALA A 189 1.18 -39.35 -8.15
CA ALA A 189 1.80 -39.41 -6.82
C ALA A 189 2.50 -40.76 -6.58
N GLU A 190 1.88 -41.87 -6.98
CA GLU A 190 2.47 -43.22 -6.88
C GLU A 190 3.71 -43.39 -7.79
N ALA A 191 3.70 -42.74 -8.96
CA ALA A 191 4.81 -42.78 -9.92
C ALA A 191 5.87 -41.67 -9.71
N GLY A 192 5.67 -40.77 -8.75
CA GLY A 192 6.58 -39.64 -8.50
C GLY A 192 6.65 -38.61 -9.63
N VAL A 193 5.58 -38.48 -10.44
CA VAL A 193 5.53 -37.61 -11.62
C VAL A 193 4.97 -36.24 -11.23
N ASP A 194 5.70 -35.17 -11.57
CA ASP A 194 5.23 -33.80 -11.40
C ASP A 194 4.25 -33.41 -12.51
N LEU A 195 2.97 -33.37 -12.15
CA LEU A 195 1.86 -33.01 -13.04
C LEU A 195 1.96 -31.59 -13.62
N ALA A 196 2.75 -30.69 -13.01
CA ALA A 196 2.97 -29.35 -13.55
C ALA A 196 3.87 -29.35 -14.80
N ARG A 197 4.66 -30.42 -15.00
CA ARG A 197 5.55 -30.58 -16.16
C ARG A 197 4.95 -31.47 -17.24
N VAL A 198 3.81 -32.10 -16.98
CA VAL A 198 3.13 -32.99 -17.91
C VAL A 198 2.18 -32.16 -18.77
N VAL A 199 2.50 -32.05 -20.06
CA VAL A 199 1.60 -31.46 -21.06
C VAL A 199 0.53 -32.50 -21.41
N GLY A 200 -0.72 -32.21 -21.06
CA GLY A 200 -1.85 -33.03 -21.49
C GLY A 200 -2.06 -32.89 -23.00
N THR A 201 -2.12 -34.00 -23.73
CA THR A 201 -2.36 -34.00 -25.18
C THR A 201 -3.82 -33.77 -25.59
N GLY A 202 -4.73 -33.64 -24.62
CA GLY A 202 -6.18 -33.50 -24.86
C GLY A 202 -6.84 -34.85 -25.10
#